data_AF-A0A2A5CXT1-F1
#
_entry.id   AF-A0A2A5CXT1-F1
#
_cell.length_a   1.000
_cell.length_b   1.000
_cell.length_c   1.000
_cell.angle_alpha   90.00
_cell.angle_beta   90.00
_cell.angle_gamma   90.00
#
_symmetry.space_group_name_H-M   'P 1'
#
loop_
_entity.id
_entity.type
_entity.pdbx_description
1 polymer ?
#
loop_
_entity_poly.entity_id
_entity_poly.type
_entity_poly.pdbx_seq_one_letter_code
_entity_poly.pdbx_strand_id
1 'polypeptide(L)'
;MIRSFKHKGLSKFFKTGNTAGIQVNHANKLRLILGRLNVSINPQDMNLPGLALHQLTGNRSDIWSVSVNGNWRVTFRFTSEHPEVVDYEDYH
;
A
#
# COMPACT_ATOMS: atom_id res chain seq x y z
N MET A 1 -0.81 10.79 -6.61
CA MET A 1 0.48 10.17 -7.01
C MET A 1 1.19 9.66 -5.77
N ILE A 2 1.75 8.45 -5.79
CA ILE A 2 2.57 7.96 -4.66
C ILE A 2 3.90 8.72 -4.64
N ARG A 3 4.21 9.39 -3.53
CA ARG A 3 5.43 10.21 -3.42
C ARG A 3 6.65 9.44 -2.94
N SER A 4 6.47 8.47 -2.04
CA SER A 4 7.59 7.75 -1.45
C SER A 4 7.20 6.34 -1.05
N PHE A 5 8.21 5.46 -1.06
CA PHE A 5 8.11 4.07 -0.65
C PHE A 5 9.11 3.82 0.47
N LYS A 6 8.67 3.19 1.55
CA LYS A 6 9.54 2.60 2.56
C LYS A 6 10.09 1.25 2.07
N HIS A 7 9.25 0.46 1.39
CA HIS A 7 9.64 -0.84 0.86
C HIS A 7 10.32 -0.73 -0.52
N LYS A 8 11.62 -1.08 -0.60
CA LYS A 8 12.39 -1.00 -1.86
C LYS A 8 11.87 -1.93 -2.96
N GLY A 9 11.53 -3.19 -2.62
CA GLY A 9 10.96 -4.17 -3.55
C GLY A 9 9.64 -3.70 -4.18
N LEU A 10 8.68 -3.27 -3.35
CA LEU A 10 7.43 -2.66 -3.80
C LEU A 10 7.64 -1.44 -4.71
N SER A 11 8.59 -0.56 -4.38
CA SER A 11 8.92 0.58 -5.25
C SER A 11 9.43 0.15 -6.62
N LYS A 12 10.32 -0.86 -6.66
CA LYS A 12 10.83 -1.45 -7.90
C LYS A 12 9.71 -2.07 -8.72
N PHE A 13 8.82 -2.81 -8.06
CA PHE A 13 7.65 -3.43 -8.69
C PHE A 13 6.72 -2.38 -9.29
N PHE A 14 6.42 -1.30 -8.56
CA PHE A 14 5.59 -0.20 -9.04
C PHE A 14 6.15 0.46 -10.30
N LYS A 15 7.46 0.74 -10.32
CA LYS A 15 8.13 1.50 -11.39
C LYS A 15 8.38 0.66 -12.65
N THR A 16 8.68 -0.64 -12.49
CA THR A 16 9.23 -1.47 -13.58
C THR A 16 8.47 -2.76 -13.83
N GLY A 17 7.54 -3.14 -12.94
CA GLY A 17 6.90 -4.45 -12.94
C GLY A 17 7.78 -5.60 -12.45
N ASN A 18 9.05 -5.34 -12.08
CA ASN A 18 9.96 -6.36 -11.57
C ASN A 18 9.49 -6.89 -10.22
N THR A 19 9.33 -8.21 -10.10
CA THR A 19 8.77 -8.88 -8.91
C THR A 19 9.82 -9.22 -7.85
N ALA A 20 11.10 -8.92 -8.08
CA ALA A 20 12.14 -9.15 -7.09
C ALA A 20 11.89 -8.27 -5.84
N GLY A 21 11.74 -8.92 -4.69
CA GLY A 21 11.48 -8.26 -3.41
C GLY A 21 9.99 -8.08 -3.08
N ILE A 22 9.09 -8.81 -3.75
CA ILE A 22 7.69 -8.99 -3.31
C ILE A 22 7.32 -10.47 -3.40
N GLN A 23 6.20 -10.85 -2.77
CA GLN A 23 5.62 -12.18 -3.00
C GLN A 23 5.02 -12.21 -4.41
N VAL A 24 5.54 -13.09 -5.27
CA VAL A 24 5.11 -13.18 -6.70
C VAL A 24 3.61 -13.47 -6.80
N ASN A 25 3.08 -14.32 -5.93
CA ASN A 25 1.65 -14.65 -5.87
C ASN A 25 0.77 -13.44 -5.50
N HIS A 26 1.35 -12.37 -4.95
CA HIS A 26 0.63 -11.14 -4.60
C HIS A 26 0.73 -10.07 -5.70
N ALA A 27 1.51 -10.29 -6.75
CA ALA A 27 1.83 -9.27 -7.76
C ALA A 27 0.58 -8.62 -8.37
N ASN A 28 -0.44 -9.41 -8.71
CA ASN A 28 -1.69 -8.89 -9.29
C ASN A 28 -2.45 -7.98 -8.31
N LYS A 29 -2.59 -8.41 -7.05
CA LYS A 29 -3.27 -7.63 -6.01
C LYS A 29 -2.48 -6.37 -5.66
N LEU A 30 -1.15 -6.46 -5.56
CA LEU A 30 -0.28 -5.32 -5.34
C LEU A 30 -0.36 -4.31 -6.48
N ARG A 31 -0.40 -4.77 -7.74
CA ARG A 31 -0.55 -3.87 -8.89
C ARG A 31 -1.87 -3.10 -8.85
N LEU A 32 -2.97 -3.77 -8.50
CA LEU A 32 -4.28 -3.13 -8.32
C LEU A 32 -4.25 -2.08 -7.20
N ILE A 33 -3.72 -2.45 -6.03
CA ILE A 33 -3.63 -1.56 -4.87
C ILE A 33 -2.78 -0.32 -5.21
N LEU A 34 -1.58 -0.52 -5.76
CA LEU A 34 -0.67 0.58 -6.08
C LEU A 34 -1.20 1.47 -7.20
N GLY A 35 -1.88 0.89 -8.20
CA GLY A 35 -2.54 1.64 -9.27
C GLY A 35 -3.63 2.56 -8.71
N ARG A 36 -4.51 2.03 -7.85
CA ARG A 36 -5.55 2.83 -7.20
C ARG A 36 -4.96 3.89 -6.27
N LEU A 37 -4.00 3.51 -5.43
CA LEU A 37 -3.35 4.40 -4.49
C LEU A 37 -2.65 5.57 -5.22
N ASN A 38 -2.05 5.31 -6.38
CA ASN A 38 -1.37 6.34 -7.17
C ASN A 38 -2.30 7.45 -7.67
N VAL A 39 -3.60 7.19 -7.85
CA VAL A 39 -4.59 8.20 -8.28
C VAL A 39 -5.48 8.69 -7.15
N SER A 40 -5.28 8.20 -5.92
CA SER A 40 -6.05 8.61 -4.75
C SER A 40 -5.57 9.96 -4.21
N ILE A 41 -6.52 10.77 -3.73
CA ILE A 41 -6.28 12.08 -3.11
C ILE A 41 -6.53 12.05 -1.60
N ASN A 42 -7.23 11.03 -1.09
CA ASN A 42 -7.42 10.78 0.33
C ASN A 42 -7.47 9.27 0.63
N PRO A 43 -7.34 8.85 1.91
CA PRO A 43 -7.38 7.42 2.26
C PRO A 43 -8.68 6.71 1.90
N GLN A 44 -9.83 7.39 1.93
CA GLN A 44 -11.14 6.78 1.69
C GLN A 44 -11.32 6.34 0.23
N ASP A 45 -10.54 6.87 -0.71
CA ASP A 45 -10.48 6.38 -2.09
C ASP A 45 -10.05 4.91 -2.20
N MET A 46 -9.43 4.38 -1.13
CA MET A 46 -9.01 2.99 -0.98
C MET A 46 -10.04 2.11 -0.25
N ASN A 47 -11.18 2.66 0.19
CA ASN A 47 -12.25 1.91 0.85
C ASN A 47 -13.08 1.09 -0.16
N LEU A 48 -12.39 0.21 -0.90
CA LEU A 48 -12.98 -0.63 -1.92
C LEU A 48 -13.27 -2.04 -1.37
N PRO A 49 -14.27 -2.75 -1.90
CA PRO A 49 -14.56 -4.12 -1.53
C PRO A 49 -13.31 -5.02 -1.59
N GLY A 50 -13.06 -5.76 -0.50
CA GLY A 50 -11.93 -6.68 -0.41
C GLY A 50 -10.56 -6.03 -0.22
N LEU A 51 -10.49 -4.72 0.06
CA LEU A 51 -9.27 -4.05 0.54
C LEU A 51 -9.25 -3.86 2.06
N ALA A 52 -10.40 -3.96 2.74
CA ALA A 52 -10.49 -3.88 4.21
C ALA A 52 -9.71 -2.68 4.79
N LEU A 53 -9.97 -1.49 4.24
CA LEU A 53 -9.31 -0.26 4.66
C LEU A 53 -9.56 -0.02 6.15
N HIS A 54 -8.49 0.23 6.89
CA HIS A 54 -8.57 0.71 8.27
C HIS A 54 -7.35 1.57 8.62
N GLN A 55 -7.54 2.46 9.57
CA GLN A 55 -6.45 3.22 10.18
C GLN A 55 -5.79 2.36 11.27
N LEU A 56 -4.47 2.46 11.39
CA LEU A 56 -3.75 1.81 12.48
C LEU A 56 -3.91 2.61 13.78
N THR A 57 -3.51 2.00 14.89
CA THR A 57 -3.66 2.58 16.23
C THR A 57 -2.31 2.80 16.90
N GLY A 58 -2.32 3.51 18.05
CA GLY A 58 -1.12 3.81 18.82
C GLY A 58 -0.13 4.71 18.06
N ASN A 59 1.14 4.33 18.08
CA ASN A 59 2.25 5.09 17.47
C ASN A 59 2.20 5.17 15.94
N ARG A 60 1.26 4.46 15.30
CA ARG A 60 1.05 4.45 13.85
C ARG A 60 -0.32 5.01 13.47
N SER A 61 -0.93 5.81 14.34
CA SER A 61 -2.27 6.37 14.12
C SER A 61 -2.38 7.28 12.90
N ASP A 62 -1.29 7.74 12.31
CA ASP A 62 -1.25 8.46 11.03
C ASP A 62 -1.20 7.54 9.79
N ILE A 63 -1.10 6.22 10.00
CA ILE A 63 -0.96 5.21 8.95
C ILE A 63 -2.29 4.51 8.67
N TRP A 64 -2.54 4.28 7.39
CA TRP A 64 -3.64 3.48 6.86
C TRP A 64 -3.13 2.15 6.32
N SER A 65 -4.01 1.16 6.28
CA SER A 65 -3.70 -0.20 5.87
C SER A 65 -4.79 -0.79 4.99
N VAL A 66 -4.38 -1.51 3.96
CA VAL A 66 -5.26 -2.35 3.13
C VAL A 66 -4.72 -3.77 3.02
N SER A 67 -5.62 -4.74 2.94
CA SER A 67 -5.32 -6.16 2.83
C SER A 67 -4.84 -6.57 1.45
N VAL A 68 -3.74 -7.33 1.43
CA VAL A 68 -3.22 -8.00 0.23
C VAL A 68 -3.67 -9.46 0.21
N ASN A 69 -3.18 -10.27 1.15
CA ASN A 69 -3.49 -11.69 1.31
C ASN A 69 -3.13 -12.13 2.74
N GLY A 70 -4.05 -12.81 3.44
CA GLY A 70 -3.83 -13.26 4.81
C GLY A 70 -3.42 -12.09 5.72
N ASN A 71 -2.20 -12.15 6.27
CA ASN A 71 -1.61 -11.14 7.15
C ASN A 71 -0.89 -10.01 6.39
N TRP A 72 -0.68 -10.15 5.08
CA TRP A 72 0.05 -9.15 4.31
C TRP A 72 -0.79 -7.90 4.09
N ARG A 73 -0.14 -6.74 4.30
CA ARG A 73 -0.75 -5.42 4.14
C ARG A 73 0.11 -4.53 3.26
N VAL A 74 -0.56 -3.62 2.55
CA VAL A 74 0.07 -2.39 2.08
C VAL A 74 -0.32 -1.29 3.05
N THR A 75 0.68 -0.57 3.58
CA THR A 75 0.45 0.56 4.47
C THR A 75 0.94 1.85 3.85
N PHE A 76 0.31 2.95 4.23
CA PHE A 76 0.62 4.26 3.68
C PHE A 76 0.12 5.37 4.60
N ARG A 77 0.75 6.54 4.50
CA ARG A 77 0.27 7.79 5.10
C ARG A 77 -0.25 8.70 4.00
N PHE A 78 -1.23 9.55 4.31
CA PHE A 78 -1.55 10.71 3.47
C PHE A 78 -1.05 11.99 4.13
N THR A 79 -0.26 12.78 3.39
CA THR A 79 0.04 14.17 3.74
C THR A 79 -0.51 15.07 2.63
N SER A 80 -1.25 16.10 3.03
CA SER A 80 -2.05 16.99 2.18
C SER A 80 -3.04 16.27 1.23
N GLU A 81 -2.56 15.61 0.17
CA GLU A 81 -3.37 14.93 -0.85
C GLU A 81 -2.66 13.74 -1.53
N HIS A 82 -1.55 13.26 -0.96
CA HIS A 82 -0.75 12.22 -1.62
C HIS A 82 -0.30 11.11 -0.67
N PRO A 83 -0.32 9.85 -1.13
CA PRO A 83 0.26 8.74 -0.39
C PRO A 83 1.78 8.88 -0.26
N GLU A 84 2.29 8.69 0.95
CA GLU A 84 3.70 8.66 1.30
C GLU A 84 4.03 7.45 2.19
N VAL A 85 5.32 7.13 2.28
CA VAL A 85 5.87 6.07 3.14
C VAL A 85 5.19 4.72 2.85
N VAL A 86 4.93 4.44 1.57
CA VAL A 86 4.21 3.23 1.17
C VAL A 86 5.07 2.00 1.47
N ASP A 87 4.52 1.08 2.27
CA ASP A 87 5.18 -0.13 2.74
C ASP A 87 4.39 -1.39 2.36
N TYR A 88 5.06 -2.53 2.40
CA TYR A 88 4.48 -3.84 2.17
C TYR A 88 5.03 -4.80 3.22
N GLU A 89 4.19 -5.16 4.18
CA GLU A 89 4.63 -5.84 5.41
C GLU A 89 3.67 -6.98 5.78
N ASP A 90 4.24 -7.99 6.43
CA ASP A 90 3.50 -9.06 7.07
C ASP A 90 3.09 -8.60 8.47
N TYR A 91 1.78 -8.51 8.74
CA TYR A 91 1.28 -8.16 10.06
C TYR A 91 1.31 -9.40 10.95
N HIS A 92 2.48 -9.87 11.38
CA HIS A 92 2.68 -10.81 12.49
C HIS A 92 3.98 -10.45 13.22
#